data_AF-A0A3A6NMQ0-F1
#
_entry.id   AF-A0A3A6NMQ0-F1
#
_cell.length_a   1.000
_cell.length_b   1.000
_cell.length_c   1.000
_cell.angle_alpha   90.00
_cell.angle_beta   90.00
_cell.angle_gamma   90.00
#
_symmetry.space_group_name_H-M   'P 1'
#
loop_
_entity.id
_entity.type
_entity.pdbx_description
1 polymer ?
#
loop_
_entity_poly.entity_id
_entity_poly.type
_entity_poly.pdbx_seq_one_letter_code
_entity_poly.pdbx_strand_id
1 'polypeptide(L)'
;MKSSFNLNPLTSFILLLSLIIFSSLAAFSISFSNHINTGIIPPRFDFKEVYYCEPWSFQLDKYSFYLPRESIVTPVFHKDNFRGIIIQKNKEVLTIAEGNLSYDITAGFLAISHEAFLQLKGDILLLPLEDGYFKKRIMASARQHIKLPEITGLGFKQVFLPSPESYYVNFENDSVQLDFIPPYLEDNYNWLLLYFGLLVLIIILVIQILTLDLHPSSKLLQLLTNTPPTLAELLIVLGLFPIVFFAETFSGLRPFTGQIHPLSFVFYAAMLVLLFILTRKKLIAPQRIILNGRHLDRCIILALVVFFIITAFSAYKFPTGMLPGFTYQGLTLYFLLYFLYALGREIFWRGFLQTLLERLWGKWAGLILTPLLFSLIFFLAFLLQNRGMALSLYDSLELLFFVPATSLILGYIYYRSRNIFSSTLLHALLLFLPRFLTF
;
A
#
# COMPACT_ATOMS: atom_id res chain seq x y z
N MET A 1 12.31 20.50 -32.54
CA MET A 1 13.26 19.52 -33.13
C MET A 1 12.87 18.11 -32.70
N LYS A 2 12.28 17.29 -33.59
CA LYS A 2 12.10 15.85 -33.35
C LYS A 2 13.35 15.13 -33.88
N SER A 3 14.39 15.05 -33.05
CA SER A 3 15.46 14.08 -33.28
C SER A 3 14.92 12.71 -32.88
N SER A 4 14.08 12.11 -33.70
CA SER A 4 13.79 10.68 -33.57
C SER A 4 15.03 9.95 -34.08
N PHE A 5 15.93 9.58 -33.18
CA PHE A 5 16.88 8.53 -33.47
C PHE A 5 16.06 7.29 -33.82
N ASN A 6 15.93 7.01 -35.12
CA ASN A 6 15.35 5.77 -35.62
C ASN A 6 16.37 4.66 -35.36
N LEU A 7 16.53 4.29 -34.10
CA LEU A 7 17.28 3.11 -33.72
C LEU A 7 16.59 1.90 -34.34
N ASN A 8 17.39 0.96 -34.84
CA ASN A 8 16.89 -0.34 -35.24
C ASN A 8 16.13 -0.97 -34.03
N PRO A 9 14.97 -1.61 -34.23
CA PRO A 9 14.23 -2.28 -33.15
C PRO A 9 15.10 -3.21 -32.30
N LEU A 10 16.06 -3.92 -32.91
CA LEU A 10 17.02 -4.76 -32.21
C LEU A 10 17.94 -3.94 -31.29
N THR A 11 18.47 -2.83 -31.79
CA THR A 11 19.31 -1.92 -30.98
C THR A 11 18.52 -1.32 -29.82
N SER A 12 17.27 -0.94 -30.06
CA SER A 12 16.37 -0.43 -29.01
C SER A 12 16.12 -1.49 -27.94
N PHE A 13 15.85 -2.74 -28.35
CA PHE A 13 15.66 -3.86 -27.44
C PHE A 13 16.92 -4.14 -26.60
N ILE A 14 18.09 -4.23 -27.23
CA ILE A 14 19.37 -4.46 -26.53
C ILE A 14 19.65 -3.33 -25.53
N LEU A 15 19.43 -2.08 -25.92
CA LEU A 15 19.64 -0.94 -25.02
C LEU A 15 18.70 -0.98 -23.82
N LEU A 16 17.40 -1.23 -24.04
CA LEU A 16 16.42 -1.36 -22.95
C LEU A 16 16.75 -2.52 -22.02
N LEU A 17 17.16 -3.67 -22.57
CA LEU A 17 17.56 -4.84 -21.79
C LEU A 17 18.79 -4.55 -20.93
N SER A 18 19.81 -3.91 -21.48
CA SER A 18 21.01 -3.49 -20.74
C SER A 18 20.66 -2.52 -19.60
N LEU A 19 19.76 -1.56 -19.84
CA LEU A 19 19.28 -0.65 -18.80
C LEU A 19 18.55 -1.41 -17.67
N ILE A 20 17.66 -2.35 -18.01
CA ILE A 20 16.96 -3.17 -17.02
C ILE A 20 17.95 -3.96 -16.17
N ILE A 21 18.94 -4.62 -16.79
CA ILE A 21 19.96 -5.39 -16.09
C ILE A 21 20.74 -4.48 -15.13
N PHE A 22 21.22 -3.33 -15.60
CA PHE A 22 21.98 -2.41 -14.78
C PHE A 22 21.16 -1.84 -13.62
N SER A 23 19.92 -1.40 -13.88
CA SER A 23 19.01 -0.91 -12.84
C SER A 23 18.66 -2.00 -11.83
N SER A 24 18.49 -3.25 -12.27
CA SER A 24 18.19 -4.38 -11.38
C SER A 24 19.38 -4.73 -10.49
N LEU A 25 20.60 -4.72 -11.04
CA LEU A 25 21.84 -4.89 -10.27
C LEU A 25 22.01 -3.76 -9.25
N ALA A 26 21.74 -2.51 -9.64
CA ALA A 26 21.78 -1.37 -8.73
C ALA A 26 20.74 -1.51 -7.62
N ALA A 27 19.47 -1.80 -7.95
CA ALA A 27 18.41 -1.99 -6.96
C ALA A 27 18.71 -3.15 -6.01
N PHE A 28 19.25 -4.25 -6.51
CA PHE A 28 19.66 -5.40 -5.70
C PHE A 28 20.85 -5.08 -4.80
N SER A 29 21.87 -4.37 -5.31
CA SER A 29 23.04 -3.96 -4.52
C SER A 29 22.66 -3.02 -3.39
N ILE A 30 21.79 -2.05 -3.72
CA ILE A 30 21.15 -1.14 -2.77
C ILE A 30 20.48 -2.02 -1.71
N SER A 31 19.46 -2.80 -2.07
CA SER A 31 18.70 -3.67 -1.16
C SER A 31 19.59 -4.52 -0.23
N PHE A 32 20.59 -5.22 -0.78
CA PHE A 32 21.46 -6.11 -0.03
C PHE A 32 22.30 -5.37 1.02
N SER A 33 22.80 -4.17 0.67
CA SER A 33 23.59 -3.35 1.60
C SER A 33 22.81 -2.87 2.82
N ASN A 34 21.48 -2.75 2.74
CA ASN A 34 20.64 -2.05 3.72
C ASN A 34 19.27 -2.74 3.93
N HIS A 35 19.24 -4.07 3.98
CA HIS A 35 17.99 -4.85 4.07
C HIS A 35 17.10 -4.54 5.29
N ILE A 36 17.67 -3.97 6.36
CA ILE A 36 16.91 -3.54 7.55
C ILE A 36 16.03 -2.32 7.22
N ASN A 37 16.45 -1.48 6.27
CA ASN A 37 15.85 -0.17 6.00
C ASN A 37 14.68 -0.22 5.02
N THR A 38 14.40 -1.36 4.38
CA THR A 38 13.25 -1.53 3.47
C THR A 38 11.97 -1.93 4.18
N GLY A 39 12.04 -2.17 5.49
CA GLY A 39 10.98 -2.84 6.21
C GLY A 39 10.88 -4.32 5.82
N ILE A 40 10.07 -5.05 6.57
CA ILE A 40 9.74 -6.44 6.31
C ILE A 40 8.24 -6.59 6.09
N ILE A 41 7.83 -7.62 5.37
CA ILE A 41 6.41 -7.99 5.32
C ILE A 41 5.91 -8.24 6.74
N PRO A 42 4.70 -7.77 7.12
CA PRO A 42 4.11 -7.95 8.43
C PRO A 42 4.38 -9.35 8.98
N PRO A 43 5.28 -9.47 9.98
CA PRO A 43 5.66 -10.77 10.47
C PRO A 43 4.48 -11.40 11.19
N ARG A 44 4.37 -12.73 11.10
CA ARG A 44 3.54 -13.47 12.03
C ARG A 44 4.28 -13.51 13.37
N PHE A 45 3.65 -12.89 14.36
CA PHE A 45 4.09 -12.98 15.74
C PHE A 45 3.45 -14.19 16.41
N ASP A 46 4.29 -14.87 17.18
CA ASP A 46 3.93 -16.03 17.97
C ASP A 46 3.78 -15.63 19.43
N PHE A 47 2.72 -16.14 20.06
CA PHE A 47 2.43 -15.94 21.48
C PHE A 47 2.41 -17.33 22.11
N LYS A 48 3.45 -17.65 22.87
CA LYS A 48 3.56 -18.96 23.54
C LYS A 48 2.97 -18.90 24.95
N GLU A 49 3.11 -17.75 25.58
CA GLU A 49 2.89 -17.55 27.00
C GLU A 49 2.05 -16.29 27.24
N VAL A 50 1.26 -16.31 28.31
CA VAL A 50 0.46 -15.19 28.80
C VAL A 50 0.59 -15.22 30.31
N TYR A 51 0.87 -14.07 30.91
CA TYR A 51 1.12 -13.95 32.34
C TYR A 51 0.17 -12.93 32.97
N TYR A 52 -0.22 -13.18 34.21
CA TYR A 52 -0.62 -12.13 35.13
C TYR A 52 0.62 -11.55 35.79
N CYS A 53 0.67 -10.24 35.93
CA CYS A 53 1.71 -9.59 36.73
C CYS A 53 1.16 -9.15 38.10
N GLU A 54 2.06 -9.16 39.08
CA GLU A 54 1.93 -8.33 40.27
C GLU A 54 1.96 -6.83 39.88
N PRO A 55 1.56 -5.91 40.78
CA PRO A 55 1.71 -4.49 40.52
C PRO A 55 3.14 -4.18 40.07
N TRP A 56 3.29 -3.69 38.84
CA TRP A 56 4.58 -3.50 38.20
C TRP A 56 4.68 -2.06 37.73
N SER A 57 5.56 -1.31 38.38
CA SER A 57 5.97 0.01 37.92
C SER A 57 7.37 -0.05 37.33
N PHE A 58 7.55 0.60 36.18
CA PHE A 58 8.86 0.74 35.58
C PHE A 58 8.95 2.04 34.79
N GLN A 59 10.16 2.56 34.66
CA GLN A 59 10.43 3.74 33.85
C GLN A 59 11.12 3.32 32.55
N LEU A 60 10.66 3.89 31.45
CA LEU A 60 11.26 3.73 30.13
C LEU A 60 11.41 5.12 29.53
N ASP A 61 12.65 5.61 29.53
CA ASP A 61 12.98 6.98 29.13
C ASP A 61 12.16 8.02 29.95
N LYS A 62 11.42 8.92 29.30
CA LYS A 62 10.56 9.93 29.95
C LYS A 62 9.21 9.39 30.43
N TYR A 63 8.92 8.11 30.21
CA TYR A 63 7.63 7.50 30.53
C TYR A 63 7.71 6.62 31.76
N SER A 64 6.75 6.78 32.66
CA SER A 64 6.55 5.90 33.81
C SER A 64 5.31 5.06 33.59
N PHE A 65 5.48 3.75 33.58
CA PHE A 65 4.40 2.77 33.41
C PHE A 65 3.98 2.27 34.79
N TYR A 66 2.67 2.13 35.01
CA TYR A 66 2.13 1.46 36.17
C TYR A 66 1.07 0.44 35.73
N LEU A 67 1.39 -0.84 35.96
CA LEU A 67 0.53 -1.97 35.70
C LEU A 67 -0.07 -2.41 37.03
N PRO A 68 -1.39 -2.28 37.23
CA PRO A 68 -2.03 -2.77 38.44
C PRO A 68 -2.03 -4.30 38.52
N ARG A 69 -2.42 -4.83 39.67
CA ARG A 69 -2.50 -6.27 39.92
C ARG A 69 -3.38 -6.96 38.87
N GLU A 70 -2.98 -8.16 38.47
CA GLU A 70 -3.67 -8.98 37.46
C GLU A 70 -3.66 -8.38 36.05
N SER A 71 -2.82 -7.37 35.77
CA SER A 71 -2.58 -6.94 34.39
C SER A 71 -1.95 -8.08 33.60
N ILE A 72 -2.25 -8.11 32.30
CA ILE A 72 -1.85 -9.20 31.42
C ILE A 72 -0.62 -8.78 30.65
N VAL A 73 0.43 -9.61 30.72
CA VAL A 73 1.67 -9.45 29.95
C VAL A 73 1.84 -10.64 29.02
N THR A 74 1.93 -10.38 27.73
CA THR A 74 2.08 -11.40 26.68
C THR A 74 3.39 -11.17 25.92
N PRO A 75 4.43 -12.00 26.12
CA PRO A 75 5.63 -11.94 25.31
C PRO A 75 5.33 -12.20 23.83
N VAL A 76 6.00 -11.42 22.98
CA VAL A 76 5.83 -11.45 21.53
C VAL A 76 7.10 -12.01 20.91
N PHE A 77 6.97 -13.08 20.13
CA PHE A 77 8.10 -13.71 19.45
C PHE A 77 7.95 -13.61 17.93
N HIS A 78 9.08 -13.50 17.23
CA HIS A 78 9.15 -13.68 15.78
C HIS A 78 10.29 -14.63 15.43
N LYS A 79 9.96 -15.78 14.83
CA LYS A 79 10.92 -16.87 14.55
C LYS A 79 11.71 -17.23 15.81
N ASP A 80 10.99 -17.51 16.89
CA ASP A 80 11.54 -17.83 18.23
C ASP A 80 12.38 -16.73 18.90
N ASN A 81 12.60 -15.59 18.25
CA ASN A 81 13.29 -14.46 18.87
C ASN A 81 12.28 -13.54 19.56
N PHE A 82 12.54 -13.19 20.82
CA PHE A 82 11.75 -12.21 21.56
C PHE A 82 11.81 -10.84 20.88
N ARG A 83 10.65 -10.18 20.72
CA ARG A 83 10.51 -8.87 20.06
C ARG A 83 9.85 -7.81 20.94
N GLY A 84 9.37 -8.18 22.13
CA GLY A 84 8.72 -7.26 23.04
C GLY A 84 7.60 -7.94 23.82
N ILE A 85 6.77 -7.10 24.45
CA ILE A 85 5.62 -7.53 25.24
C ILE A 85 4.37 -6.75 24.82
N ILE A 86 3.22 -7.40 24.91
CA ILE A 86 1.93 -6.72 24.91
C ILE A 86 1.45 -6.65 26.36
N ILE A 87 1.06 -5.46 26.77
CA ILE A 87 0.46 -5.19 28.07
C ILE A 87 -1.03 -4.94 27.84
N GLN A 88 -1.91 -5.59 28.60
CA GLN A 88 -3.36 -5.39 28.52
C GLN A 88 -3.95 -5.24 29.91
N LYS A 89 -4.93 -4.36 30.04
CA LYS A 89 -5.72 -4.23 31.26
C LYS A 89 -6.58 -5.49 31.45
N ASN A 90 -6.77 -5.88 32.70
CA ASN A 90 -7.73 -6.93 33.05
C ASN A 90 -8.95 -6.33 33.74
N LYS A 91 -8.77 -5.79 34.96
CA LYS A 91 -9.82 -5.14 35.75
C LYS A 91 -9.56 -3.66 35.97
N GLU A 92 -8.36 -3.33 36.45
CA GLU A 92 -7.94 -1.96 36.75
C GLU A 92 -7.30 -1.29 35.52
N VAL A 93 -7.28 0.04 35.53
CA VAL A 93 -6.77 0.85 34.42
C VAL A 93 -5.24 0.90 34.48
N LEU A 94 -4.60 0.71 33.34
CA LEU A 94 -3.16 0.90 33.19
C LEU A 94 -2.89 2.40 33.06
N THR A 95 -1.90 2.92 33.79
CA THR A 95 -1.54 4.33 33.71
C THR A 95 -0.13 4.52 33.18
N ILE A 96 0.02 5.56 32.36
CA ILE A 96 1.31 6.00 31.82
C ILE A 96 1.47 7.48 32.12
N ALA A 97 2.58 7.85 32.74
CA ALA A 97 2.91 9.24 32.99
C ALA A 97 4.07 9.72 32.12
N GLU A 98 3.94 10.90 31.50
CA GLU A 98 5.01 11.67 30.85
C GLU A 98 5.14 13.02 31.55
N GLY A 99 6.15 13.18 32.39
CA GLY A 99 6.25 14.35 33.26
C GLY A 99 5.02 14.48 34.18
N ASN A 100 4.21 15.52 33.99
CA ASN A 100 3.00 15.78 34.79
C ASN A 100 1.69 15.28 34.14
N LEU A 101 1.76 14.71 32.94
CA LEU A 101 0.58 14.20 32.23
C LEU A 101 0.44 12.70 32.49
N SER A 102 -0.77 12.25 32.85
CA SER A 102 -1.10 10.83 33.05
C SER A 102 -2.18 10.41 32.07
N TYR A 103 -1.97 9.26 31.43
CA TYR A 103 -2.83 8.70 30.41
C TYR A 103 -3.30 7.31 30.82
N ASP A 104 -4.60 7.07 30.65
CA ASP A 104 -5.23 5.77 30.88
C ASP A 104 -5.20 4.93 29.60
N ILE A 105 -4.59 3.75 29.66
CA ILE A 105 -4.49 2.84 28.51
C ILE A 105 -5.22 1.53 28.76
N THR A 106 -5.73 0.93 27.69
CA THR A 106 -6.40 -0.38 27.73
C THR A 106 -5.45 -1.50 27.34
N ALA A 107 -4.58 -1.25 26.36
CA ALA A 107 -3.55 -2.15 25.93
C ALA A 107 -2.43 -1.36 25.23
N GLY A 108 -1.24 -1.94 25.19
CA GLY A 108 -0.20 -1.47 24.32
C GLY A 108 0.85 -2.52 24.00
N PHE A 109 1.47 -2.38 22.83
CA PHE A 109 2.63 -3.18 22.45
C PHE A 109 3.89 -2.40 22.76
N LEU A 110 4.76 -2.95 23.60
CA LEU A 110 6.08 -2.42 23.92
C LEU A 110 7.13 -3.30 23.24
N ALA A 111 7.73 -2.80 22.18
CA ALA A 111 8.84 -3.48 21.53
C ALA A 111 10.14 -3.20 22.28
N ILE A 112 10.80 -4.23 22.80
CA ILE A 112 12.04 -4.11 23.60
C ILE A 112 12.90 -5.35 23.39
N SER A 113 14.21 -5.24 23.61
CA SER A 113 15.09 -6.42 23.67
C SER A 113 14.72 -7.33 24.84
N HIS A 114 15.13 -8.59 24.74
CA HIS A 114 14.96 -9.56 25.81
C HIS A 114 15.71 -9.13 27.08
N GLU A 115 16.93 -8.59 26.93
CA GLU A 115 17.72 -8.10 28.05
C GLU A 115 17.07 -6.91 28.75
N ALA A 116 16.58 -5.93 27.98
CA ALA A 116 15.84 -4.79 28.53
C ALA A 116 14.56 -5.26 29.24
N PHE A 117 13.84 -6.23 28.67
CA PHE A 117 12.66 -6.80 29.34
C PHE A 117 13.02 -7.45 30.67
N LEU A 118 14.10 -8.24 30.74
CA LEU A 118 14.54 -8.88 31.98
C LEU A 118 14.97 -7.83 33.03
N GLN A 119 15.65 -6.76 32.60
CA GLN A 119 16.02 -5.65 33.48
C GLN A 119 14.80 -4.89 34.01
N LEU A 120 13.84 -4.56 33.14
CA LEU A 120 12.60 -3.88 33.52
C LEU A 120 11.73 -4.73 34.42
N LYS A 121 11.69 -6.05 34.18
CA LYS A 121 10.96 -7.00 35.01
C LYS A 121 11.57 -7.07 36.42
N GLY A 122 12.91 -7.10 36.53
CA GLY A 122 13.59 -7.25 37.81
C GLY A 122 13.05 -8.46 38.59
N ASP A 123 12.65 -8.23 39.84
CA ASP A 123 12.12 -9.25 40.75
C ASP A 123 10.60 -9.47 40.63
N ILE A 124 9.93 -8.81 39.69
CA ILE A 124 8.48 -8.92 39.52
C ILE A 124 8.08 -10.32 39.09
N LEU A 125 7.13 -10.90 39.82
CA LEU A 125 6.57 -12.21 39.51
C LEU A 125 5.55 -12.11 38.37
N LEU A 126 5.80 -12.92 37.33
CA LEU A 126 4.88 -13.14 36.22
C LEU A 126 4.30 -14.53 36.35
N LEU A 127 3.04 -14.62 36.77
CA LEU A 127 2.34 -15.88 37.02
C LEU A 127 1.69 -16.36 35.72
N PRO A 128 1.97 -17.58 35.24
CA PRO A 128 1.40 -18.08 33.99
C PRO A 128 -0.13 -18.17 34.09
N LEU A 129 -0.83 -17.74 33.05
CA LEU A 129 -2.28 -17.88 32.97
C LEU A 129 -2.65 -19.34 32.65
N GLU A 130 -3.21 -20.03 33.63
CA GLU A 130 -3.60 -21.45 33.52
C GLU A 130 -4.96 -21.66 32.83
N ASP A 131 -5.87 -20.68 32.88
CA ASP A 131 -7.17 -20.78 32.20
C ASP A 131 -6.98 -20.80 30.67
N GLY A 132 -7.10 -22.00 30.09
CA GLY A 132 -6.89 -22.23 28.67
C GLY A 132 -7.89 -21.51 27.75
N TYR A 133 -9.12 -21.27 28.20
CA TYR A 133 -10.11 -20.52 27.40
C TYR A 133 -9.76 -19.04 27.40
N PHE A 134 -9.50 -18.47 28.58
CA PHE A 134 -9.14 -17.06 28.71
C PHE A 134 -7.81 -16.77 28.00
N LYS A 135 -6.81 -17.65 28.12
CA LYS A 135 -5.52 -17.57 27.41
C LYS A 135 -5.70 -17.51 25.90
N LYS A 136 -6.53 -18.39 25.32
CA LYS A 136 -6.83 -18.38 23.88
C LYS A 136 -7.49 -17.07 23.43
N ARG A 137 -8.42 -16.53 24.22
CA ARG A 137 -9.08 -15.25 23.94
C ARG A 137 -8.07 -14.08 23.96
N ILE A 138 -7.20 -14.04 24.98
CA ILE A 138 -6.13 -13.03 25.08
C ILE A 138 -5.19 -13.11 23.88
N MET A 139 -4.71 -14.30 23.53
CA MET A 139 -3.80 -14.49 22.39
C MET A 139 -4.45 -14.08 21.05
N ALA A 140 -5.76 -14.30 20.90
CA ALA A 140 -6.50 -13.83 19.72
C ALA A 140 -6.58 -12.30 19.66
N SER A 141 -6.77 -11.63 20.80
CA SER A 141 -6.81 -10.17 20.92
C SER A 141 -5.42 -9.53 20.77
N ALA A 142 -4.39 -10.17 21.31
CA ALA A 142 -2.99 -9.70 21.35
C ALA A 142 -2.51 -9.18 19.98
N ARG A 143 -2.82 -9.92 18.90
CA ARG A 143 -2.46 -9.54 17.53
C ARG A 143 -2.99 -8.18 17.10
N GLN A 144 -4.16 -7.77 17.59
CA GLN A 144 -4.79 -6.51 17.22
C GLN A 144 -4.11 -5.30 17.87
N HIS A 145 -3.38 -5.53 18.97
CA HIS A 145 -2.66 -4.48 19.70
C HIS A 145 -1.24 -4.26 19.18
N ILE A 146 -0.70 -5.18 18.38
CA ILE A 146 0.55 -4.94 17.65
C ILE A 146 0.24 -4.09 16.41
N LYS A 147 0.31 -2.77 16.55
CA LYS A 147 0.35 -1.88 15.38
C LYS A 147 1.73 -1.27 15.28
N LEU A 148 2.47 -1.67 14.26
CA LEU A 148 3.83 -1.20 13.98
C LEU A 148 3.79 -0.13 12.88
N PRO A 149 4.84 0.72 12.77
CA PRO A 149 4.96 1.63 11.65
C PRO A 149 4.91 0.86 10.33
N GLU A 150 4.04 1.31 9.42
CA GLU A 150 3.72 0.59 8.21
C GLU A 150 3.65 1.51 6.99
N ILE A 151 4.33 1.12 5.91
CA ILE A 151 4.23 1.72 4.57
C ILE A 151 3.49 0.74 3.67
N THR A 152 2.66 1.19 2.74
CA THR A 152 2.05 0.31 1.73
C THR A 152 2.69 0.54 0.36
N GLY A 153 4.00 0.27 0.26
CA GLY A 153 4.76 0.49 -0.96
C GLY A 153 4.29 -0.41 -2.10
N LEU A 154 3.80 0.20 -3.19
CA LEU A 154 3.33 -0.50 -4.40
C LEU A 154 2.34 -1.66 -4.11
N GLY A 155 1.45 -1.49 -3.13
CA GLY A 155 0.43 -2.48 -2.77
C GLY A 155 0.84 -3.53 -1.73
N PHE A 156 2.12 -3.59 -1.33
CA PHE A 156 2.55 -4.46 -0.24
C PHE A 156 2.72 -3.66 1.04
N LYS A 157 2.09 -4.14 2.11
CA LYS A 157 2.33 -3.62 3.45
C LYS A 157 3.73 -4.04 3.88
N GLN A 158 4.58 -3.07 4.18
CA GLN A 158 5.87 -3.23 4.80
C GLN A 158 5.78 -2.67 6.21
N VAL A 159 6.36 -3.38 7.17
CA VAL A 159 6.35 -3.06 8.58
C VAL A 159 7.79 -2.91 9.04
N PHE A 160 8.05 -1.86 9.81
CA PHE A 160 9.36 -1.58 10.36
C PHE A 160 9.40 -2.10 11.79
N LEU A 161 10.25 -3.10 12.01
CA LEU A 161 10.52 -3.53 13.37
C LEU A 161 11.47 -2.52 14.03
N PRO A 162 11.17 -2.11 15.28
CA PRO A 162 12.13 -1.35 16.07
C PRO A 162 13.42 -2.15 16.24
N SER A 163 14.55 -1.44 16.32
CA SER A 163 15.82 -2.07 16.68
C SER A 163 15.68 -2.67 18.09
N PRO A 164 16.44 -3.73 18.43
CA PRO A 164 16.41 -4.31 19.78
C PRO A 164 16.67 -3.28 20.90
N GLU A 165 17.41 -2.22 20.58
CA GLU A 165 17.79 -1.15 21.52
C GLU A 165 16.77 0.00 21.59
N SER A 166 15.78 0.01 20.70
CA SER A 166 14.73 1.02 20.66
C SER A 166 13.43 0.49 21.26
N TYR A 167 12.64 1.41 21.84
CA TYR A 167 11.30 1.12 22.29
C TYR A 167 10.26 1.74 21.38
N TYR A 168 9.19 0.99 21.15
CA TYR A 168 8.02 1.45 20.42
C TYR A 168 6.79 1.11 21.23
N VAL A 169 5.92 2.11 21.46
CA VAL A 169 4.69 1.93 22.22
C VAL A 169 3.49 2.45 21.44
N ASN A 170 2.43 1.65 21.41
CA ASN A 170 1.19 1.98 20.73
C ASN A 170 0.00 1.74 21.65
N PHE A 171 -0.86 2.74 21.82
CA PHE A 171 -2.03 2.67 22.69
C PHE A 171 -3.34 2.66 21.88
N GLU A 172 -4.38 2.10 22.49
CA GLU A 172 -5.67 1.90 21.82
C GLU A 172 -6.53 3.17 21.72
N ASN A 173 -6.39 4.11 22.68
CA ASN A 173 -7.27 5.28 22.83
C ASN A 173 -6.79 6.56 22.15
N ASP A 174 -5.49 6.69 21.90
CA ASP A 174 -4.84 7.69 21.07
C ASP A 174 -3.42 7.17 20.86
N SER A 175 -2.90 7.18 19.64
CA SER A 175 -1.49 6.81 19.46
C SER A 175 -0.64 7.97 19.97
N VAL A 176 -0.30 7.95 21.26
CA VAL A 176 0.90 8.66 21.73
C VAL A 176 2.07 7.90 21.12
N GLN A 177 2.46 8.32 19.92
CA GLN A 177 3.64 7.82 19.25
C GLN A 177 4.83 8.43 20.00
N LEU A 178 5.30 7.75 21.05
CA LEU A 178 6.55 8.09 21.72
C LEU A 178 7.64 8.09 20.65
N ASP A 179 8.42 9.16 20.57
CA ASP A 179 9.46 9.53 19.59
C ASP A 179 10.21 8.33 18.96
N PHE A 180 9.49 7.54 18.17
CA PHE A 180 10.05 6.66 17.18
C PHE A 180 10.22 7.56 15.98
N ILE A 181 11.26 8.39 16.05
CA ILE A 181 12.06 8.63 14.87
C ILE A 181 12.71 7.26 14.68
N PRO A 182 12.22 6.38 13.77
CA PRO A 182 12.97 5.18 13.46
C PRO A 182 14.39 5.66 13.23
N PRO A 183 15.40 5.19 13.99
CA PRO A 183 16.75 5.76 13.99
C PRO A 183 17.48 5.65 12.64
N TYR A 184 16.74 5.30 11.59
CA TYR A 184 17.16 5.07 10.23
C TYR A 184 16.44 5.96 9.21
N LEU A 185 15.34 6.67 9.49
CA LEU A 185 14.60 7.36 8.41
C LEU A 185 15.20 8.69 7.95
N GLU A 186 15.69 9.54 8.87
CA GLU A 186 16.29 10.82 8.45
C GLU A 186 17.49 10.58 7.52
N ASP A 187 18.27 9.53 7.78
CA ASP A 187 19.42 9.16 6.95
C ASP A 187 19.06 8.28 5.74
N ASN A 188 17.98 7.46 5.78
CA ASN A 188 17.66 6.50 4.71
C ASN A 188 16.48 6.87 3.80
N TYR A 189 15.84 8.03 3.97
CA TYR A 189 14.77 8.48 3.07
C TYR A 189 15.23 8.51 1.60
N ASN A 190 16.41 9.09 1.35
CA ASN A 190 17.01 9.16 0.03
C ASN A 190 17.25 7.77 -0.57
N TRP A 191 17.62 6.80 0.26
CA TRP A 191 17.87 5.43 -0.15
C TRP A 191 16.58 4.70 -0.52
N LEU A 192 15.50 4.87 0.25
CA LEU A 192 14.18 4.33 -0.07
C LEU A 192 13.66 4.91 -1.39
N LEU A 193 13.73 6.24 -1.55
CA LEU A 193 13.36 6.89 -2.80
C LEU A 193 14.18 6.39 -3.99
N LEU A 194 15.50 6.24 -3.82
CA LEU A 194 16.37 5.73 -4.87
C LEU A 194 16.01 4.28 -5.24
N TYR A 195 15.84 3.41 -4.24
CA TYR A 195 15.48 2.01 -4.44
C TYR A 195 14.16 1.88 -5.20
N PHE A 196 13.10 2.52 -4.70
CA PHE A 196 11.80 2.40 -5.35
C PHE A 196 11.71 3.21 -6.65
N GLY A 197 12.49 4.28 -6.80
CA GLY A 197 12.66 4.99 -8.07
C GLY A 197 13.28 4.10 -9.15
N LEU A 198 14.31 3.33 -8.80
CA LEU A 198 14.87 2.31 -9.67
C LEU A 198 13.85 1.21 -9.99
N LEU A 199 13.04 0.79 -9.02
CA LEU A 199 11.99 -0.21 -9.25
C LEU A 199 10.93 0.29 -10.24
N VAL A 200 10.46 1.54 -10.10
CA VAL A 200 9.53 2.16 -11.05
C VAL A 200 10.16 2.25 -12.44
N LEU A 201 11.45 2.61 -12.53
CA LEU A 201 12.18 2.63 -13.79
C LEU A 201 12.25 1.25 -14.44
N ILE A 202 12.63 0.20 -13.68
CA ILE A 202 12.66 -1.19 -14.16
C ILE A 202 11.29 -1.60 -14.70
N ILE A 203 10.22 -1.32 -13.96
CA ILE A 203 8.84 -1.64 -14.37
C ILE A 203 8.48 -0.92 -15.67
N ILE A 204 8.76 0.37 -15.79
CA ILE A 204 8.50 1.15 -17.02
C ILE A 204 9.29 0.57 -18.20
N LEU A 205 10.56 0.22 -18.02
CA LEU A 205 11.39 -0.37 -19.08
C LEU A 205 10.87 -1.77 -19.48
N VAL A 206 10.46 -2.59 -18.53
CA VAL A 206 9.86 -3.92 -18.81
C VAL A 206 8.54 -3.76 -19.56
N ILE A 207 7.68 -2.84 -19.14
CA ILE A 207 6.45 -2.52 -19.88
C ILE A 207 6.80 -2.08 -21.31
N GLN A 208 7.81 -1.22 -21.48
CA GLN A 208 8.24 -0.77 -22.80
C GLN A 208 8.69 -1.95 -23.68
N ILE A 209 9.50 -2.89 -23.16
CA ILE A 209 9.93 -4.09 -23.88
C ILE A 209 8.75 -4.99 -24.26
N LEU A 210 7.91 -5.34 -23.29
CA LEU A 210 6.77 -6.25 -23.48
C LEU A 210 5.67 -5.68 -24.38
N THR A 211 5.74 -4.39 -24.69
CA THR A 211 4.78 -3.69 -25.53
C THR A 211 5.41 -3.06 -26.77
N LEU A 212 6.64 -3.43 -27.14
CA LEU A 212 7.33 -2.85 -28.32
C LEU A 212 6.51 -3.00 -29.60
N ASP A 213 5.81 -4.11 -29.74
CA ASP A 213 4.99 -4.49 -30.88
C ASP A 213 3.51 -4.10 -30.74
N LEU A 214 3.10 -3.57 -29.58
CA LEU A 214 1.76 -3.01 -29.39
C LEU A 214 1.71 -1.60 -29.98
N HIS A 215 1.11 -1.51 -31.17
CA HIS A 215 0.81 -0.22 -31.80
C HIS A 215 -0.66 0.15 -31.57
N PRO A 216 -0.95 1.40 -31.15
CA PRO A 216 -2.32 1.86 -31.07
C PRO A 216 -2.95 1.82 -32.46
N SER A 217 -4.23 1.41 -32.53
CA SER A 217 -4.95 1.42 -33.81
C SER A 217 -4.94 2.82 -34.43
N SER A 218 -4.83 2.92 -35.75
CA SER A 218 -4.85 4.19 -36.48
C SER A 218 -6.06 5.06 -36.14
N LYS A 219 -7.23 4.43 -35.97
CA LYS A 219 -8.48 5.09 -35.53
C LYS A 219 -8.34 5.77 -34.17
N LEU A 220 -7.69 5.10 -33.20
CA LEU A 220 -7.48 5.66 -31.87
C LEU A 220 -6.47 6.80 -31.91
N LEU A 221 -5.39 6.64 -32.68
CA LEU A 221 -4.41 7.71 -32.88
C LEU A 221 -5.10 8.95 -33.47
N GLN A 222 -5.93 8.76 -34.50
CA GLN A 222 -6.71 9.82 -35.12
C GLN A 222 -7.67 10.49 -34.13
N LEU A 223 -8.33 9.72 -33.27
CA LEU A 223 -9.18 10.27 -32.21
C LEU A 223 -8.37 11.16 -31.26
N LEU A 224 -7.23 10.67 -30.78
CA LEU A 224 -6.37 11.39 -29.84
C LEU A 224 -5.77 12.67 -30.45
N THR A 225 -5.43 12.66 -31.74
CA THR A 225 -4.77 13.81 -32.38
C THR A 225 -5.75 14.82 -32.98
N ASN A 226 -6.90 14.37 -33.50
CA ASN A 226 -7.74 15.21 -34.38
C ASN A 226 -9.08 15.60 -33.76
N THR A 227 -9.42 15.10 -32.57
CA THR A 227 -10.69 15.45 -31.92
C THR A 227 -10.42 16.17 -30.60
N PRO A 228 -10.51 17.50 -30.52
CA PRO A 228 -10.41 18.19 -29.23
C PRO A 228 -11.60 17.79 -28.34
N PRO A 229 -11.43 17.78 -27.00
CA PRO A 229 -12.53 17.49 -26.09
C PRO A 229 -13.61 18.56 -26.17
N THR A 230 -14.85 18.12 -26.07
CA THR A 230 -16.02 19.02 -26.12
C THR A 230 -16.23 19.69 -24.76
N LEU A 231 -16.88 20.85 -24.74
CA LEU A 231 -17.26 21.52 -23.48
C LEU A 231 -18.11 20.59 -22.58
N ALA A 232 -18.99 19.80 -23.19
CA ALA A 232 -19.80 18.80 -22.48
C ALA A 232 -18.93 17.75 -21.76
N GLU A 233 -17.87 17.25 -22.40
CA GLU A 233 -16.94 16.32 -21.76
C GLU A 233 -16.23 16.95 -20.57
N LEU A 234 -15.80 18.21 -20.69
CA LEU A 234 -15.16 18.94 -19.60
C LEU A 234 -16.12 19.14 -18.41
N LEU A 235 -17.37 19.52 -18.68
CA LEU A 235 -18.40 19.65 -17.66
C LEU A 235 -18.75 18.31 -17.01
N ILE A 236 -18.76 17.22 -17.78
CA ILE A 236 -18.95 15.86 -17.25
C ILE A 236 -17.81 15.50 -16.30
N VAL A 237 -16.55 15.73 -16.68
CA VAL A 237 -15.39 15.47 -15.80
C VAL A 237 -15.51 16.25 -14.50
N LEU A 238 -15.85 17.54 -14.59
CA LEU A 238 -16.08 18.38 -13.43
C LEU A 238 -17.20 17.83 -12.53
N GLY A 239 -18.31 17.36 -13.11
CA GLY A 239 -19.43 16.77 -12.37
C GLY A 239 -19.14 15.38 -11.79
N LEU A 240 -18.27 14.59 -12.41
CA LEU A 240 -17.85 13.28 -11.90
C LEU A 240 -16.78 13.40 -10.80
N PHE A 241 -16.01 14.49 -10.79
CA PHE A 241 -14.92 14.66 -9.85
C PHE A 241 -15.35 14.59 -8.37
N PRO A 242 -16.47 15.20 -7.91
CA PRO A 242 -16.97 15.01 -6.56
C PRO A 242 -17.27 13.55 -6.21
N ILE A 243 -17.87 12.79 -7.14
CA ILE A 243 -18.21 11.38 -6.92
C ILE A 243 -16.93 10.57 -6.67
N VAL A 244 -15.90 10.80 -7.50
CA VAL A 244 -14.59 10.14 -7.36
C VAL A 244 -13.89 10.59 -6.08
N PHE A 245 -13.93 11.88 -5.77
CA PHE A 245 -13.36 12.43 -4.54
C PHE A 245 -13.96 11.78 -3.28
N PHE A 246 -15.30 11.64 -3.23
CA PHE A 246 -15.96 10.94 -2.13
C PHE A 246 -15.60 9.45 -2.12
N ALA A 247 -15.61 8.78 -3.27
CA ALA A 247 -15.21 7.38 -3.38
C ALA A 247 -13.79 7.15 -2.81
N GLU A 248 -12.83 8.00 -3.15
CA GLU A 248 -11.46 7.90 -2.64
C GLU A 248 -11.35 8.27 -1.17
N THR A 249 -12.09 9.28 -0.69
CA THR A 249 -12.14 9.62 0.74
C THR A 249 -12.59 8.43 1.59
N PHE A 250 -13.60 7.66 1.14
CA PHE A 250 -14.04 6.44 1.81
C PHE A 250 -13.09 5.26 1.67
N SER A 251 -12.23 5.24 0.64
CA SER A 251 -11.24 4.18 0.43
C SER A 251 -10.07 4.25 1.42
N GLY A 252 -9.99 5.33 2.20
CA GLY A 252 -8.90 5.59 3.13
C GLY A 252 -7.64 6.09 2.43
N LEU A 253 -6.57 6.23 3.21
CA LEU A 253 -5.32 6.87 2.77
C LEU A 253 -4.49 6.02 1.80
N ARG A 254 -4.83 4.75 1.68
CA ARG A 254 -3.98 3.75 1.06
C ARG A 254 -4.74 3.01 -0.02
N PRO A 255 -4.73 3.55 -1.25
CA PRO A 255 -5.53 3.03 -2.35
C PRO A 255 -5.27 1.58 -2.72
N PHE A 256 -4.20 0.98 -2.20
CA PHE A 256 -3.73 -0.36 -2.52
C PHE A 256 -3.68 -1.30 -1.30
N THR A 257 -4.30 -0.96 -0.16
CA THR A 257 -4.30 -1.81 1.06
C THR A 257 -5.24 -3.02 1.02
N GLY A 258 -5.92 -3.25 -0.10
CA GLY A 258 -6.87 -4.34 -0.24
C GLY A 258 -8.10 -4.22 0.67
N GLN A 259 -8.33 -3.09 1.36
CA GLN A 259 -9.57 -2.84 2.08
C GLN A 259 -10.52 -2.05 1.18
N ILE A 260 -11.57 -2.69 0.67
CA ILE A 260 -12.61 -2.02 -0.09
C ILE A 260 -13.72 -1.59 0.87
N HIS A 261 -13.87 -0.28 1.06
CA HIS A 261 -15.02 0.25 1.78
C HIS A 261 -16.30 0.10 0.93
N PRO A 262 -17.41 -0.42 1.47
CA PRO A 262 -18.64 -0.65 0.70
C PRO A 262 -19.15 0.60 -0.02
N LEU A 263 -19.11 1.77 0.62
CA LEU A 263 -19.53 3.02 -0.01
C LEU A 263 -18.65 3.41 -1.21
N SER A 264 -17.33 3.20 -1.13
CA SER A 264 -16.42 3.45 -2.24
C SER A 264 -16.78 2.57 -3.45
N PHE A 265 -17.07 1.29 -3.20
CA PHE A 265 -17.56 0.37 -4.23
C PHE A 265 -18.85 0.87 -4.87
N VAL A 266 -19.83 1.31 -4.06
CA VAL A 266 -21.10 1.86 -4.55
C VAL A 266 -20.89 3.10 -5.42
N PHE A 267 -20.02 4.05 -5.01
CA PHE A 267 -19.72 5.23 -5.82
C PHE A 267 -19.07 4.86 -7.16
N TYR A 268 -18.11 3.94 -7.16
CA TYR A 268 -17.47 3.47 -8.39
C TYR A 268 -18.44 2.72 -9.31
N ALA A 269 -19.33 1.91 -8.75
CA ALA A 269 -20.40 1.25 -9.51
C ALA A 269 -21.38 2.27 -10.10
N ALA A 270 -21.82 3.27 -9.32
CA ALA A 270 -22.70 4.33 -9.78
C ALA A 270 -22.05 5.16 -10.90
N MET A 271 -20.76 5.47 -10.77
CA MET A 271 -19.98 6.16 -11.79
C MET A 271 -19.88 5.32 -13.08
N LEU A 272 -19.67 4.01 -13.01
CA LEU A 272 -19.69 3.13 -14.18
C LEU A 272 -21.04 3.17 -14.91
N VAL A 273 -22.14 3.08 -14.16
CA VAL A 273 -23.49 3.19 -14.72
C VAL A 273 -23.69 4.56 -15.39
N LEU A 274 -23.25 5.64 -14.74
CA LEU A 274 -23.35 6.98 -15.29
C LEU A 274 -22.54 7.15 -16.58
N LEU A 275 -21.28 6.69 -16.60
CA LEU A 275 -20.44 6.70 -17.81
C LEU A 275 -21.07 5.88 -18.95
N PHE A 276 -21.69 4.74 -18.63
CA PHE A 276 -22.42 3.94 -19.60
C PHE A 276 -23.63 4.69 -20.18
N ILE A 277 -24.43 5.36 -19.34
CA ILE A 277 -25.57 6.19 -19.78
C ILE A 277 -25.09 7.33 -20.67
N LEU A 278 -24.04 8.05 -20.28
CA LEU A 278 -23.46 9.16 -21.05
C LEU A 278 -22.92 8.70 -22.41
N THR A 279 -22.34 7.50 -22.44
CA THR A 279 -21.88 6.85 -23.68
C THR A 279 -23.06 6.48 -24.59
N ARG A 280 -24.14 5.92 -24.04
CA ARG A 280 -25.37 5.60 -24.79
C ARG A 280 -26.02 6.86 -25.38
N LYS A 281 -25.99 7.97 -24.65
CA LYS A 281 -26.46 9.28 -25.11
C LYS A 281 -25.53 9.97 -26.11
N LYS A 282 -24.41 9.33 -26.50
CA LYS A 282 -23.37 9.87 -27.40
C LYS A 282 -22.74 11.18 -26.90
N LEU A 283 -22.86 11.49 -25.61
CA LEU A 283 -22.15 12.62 -24.98
C LEU A 283 -20.66 12.31 -24.81
N ILE A 284 -20.33 11.02 -24.67
CA ILE A 284 -18.98 10.48 -24.66
C ILE A 284 -18.88 9.45 -25.77
N ALA A 285 -17.86 9.53 -26.63
CA ALA A 285 -17.67 8.52 -27.66
C ALA A 285 -17.34 7.14 -27.03
N PRO A 286 -17.98 6.04 -27.47
CA PRO A 286 -17.77 4.70 -26.89
C PRO A 286 -16.35 4.18 -27.08
N GLN A 287 -15.65 4.65 -28.11
CA GLN A 287 -14.24 4.39 -28.37
C GLN A 287 -13.30 4.99 -27.32
N ARG A 288 -13.83 5.64 -26.27
CA ARG A 288 -13.07 6.25 -25.18
C ARG A 288 -13.07 5.39 -23.91
N ILE A 289 -13.93 4.37 -23.82
CA ILE A 289 -13.96 3.40 -22.72
C ILE A 289 -13.59 2.04 -23.32
N ILE A 290 -12.30 1.86 -23.60
CA ILE A 290 -11.83 0.76 -24.43
C ILE A 290 -11.53 -0.48 -23.57
N LEU A 291 -12.50 -1.39 -23.51
CA LEU A 291 -12.23 -2.81 -23.37
C LEU A 291 -11.99 -3.35 -24.78
N ASN A 292 -10.73 -3.46 -25.19
CA ASN A 292 -10.40 -4.10 -26.46
C ASN A 292 -10.09 -5.57 -26.19
N GLY A 293 -10.79 -6.47 -26.87
CA GLY A 293 -10.46 -7.90 -26.83
C GLY A 293 -9.14 -8.25 -27.56
N ARG A 294 -8.59 -7.30 -28.34
CA ARG A 294 -7.34 -7.51 -29.06
C ARG A 294 -6.17 -7.58 -28.07
N HIS A 295 -5.34 -8.61 -28.25
CA HIS A 295 -4.14 -8.84 -27.44
C HIS A 295 -4.42 -9.05 -25.93
N LEU A 296 -5.59 -9.59 -25.57
CA LEU A 296 -5.92 -9.88 -24.17
C LEU A 296 -4.90 -10.81 -23.50
N ASP A 297 -4.43 -11.82 -24.22
CA ASP A 297 -3.35 -12.72 -23.82
C ASP A 297 -2.09 -11.95 -23.40
N ARG A 298 -1.62 -11.01 -24.24
CA ARG A 298 -0.45 -10.17 -23.94
C ARG A 298 -0.72 -9.20 -22.80
N CYS A 299 -1.95 -8.69 -22.71
CA CYS A 299 -2.37 -7.82 -21.63
C CYS A 299 -2.36 -8.53 -20.27
N ILE A 300 -2.76 -9.81 -20.23
CA ILE A 300 -2.67 -10.68 -19.06
C ILE A 300 -1.20 -10.91 -18.69
N ILE A 301 -0.38 -11.33 -19.65
CA ILE A 301 1.07 -11.56 -19.42
C ILE A 301 1.73 -10.29 -18.87
N LEU A 302 1.47 -9.14 -19.47
CA LEU A 302 2.00 -7.85 -19.03
C LEU A 302 1.64 -7.55 -17.57
N ALA A 303 0.36 -7.68 -17.20
CA ALA A 303 -0.09 -7.43 -15.84
C ALA A 303 0.55 -8.42 -14.84
N LEU A 304 0.64 -9.70 -15.19
CA LEU A 304 1.25 -10.73 -14.35
C LEU A 304 2.75 -10.52 -14.15
N VAL A 305 3.49 -10.20 -15.22
CA VAL A 305 4.95 -9.93 -15.13
C VAL A 305 5.22 -8.69 -14.29
N VAL A 306 4.47 -7.59 -14.51
CA VAL A 306 4.63 -6.37 -13.71
C VAL A 306 4.27 -6.63 -12.24
N PHE A 307 3.17 -7.35 -11.98
CA PHE A 307 2.79 -7.74 -10.63
C PHE A 307 3.88 -8.59 -9.97
N PHE A 308 4.46 -9.55 -10.69
CA PHE A 308 5.53 -10.40 -10.17
C PHE A 308 6.78 -9.59 -9.83
N ILE A 309 7.18 -8.65 -10.67
CA ILE A 309 8.30 -7.74 -10.38
C ILE A 309 8.00 -6.92 -9.12
N ILE A 310 6.83 -6.28 -9.03
CA ILE A 310 6.44 -5.52 -7.84
C ILE A 310 6.49 -6.42 -6.60
N THR A 311 5.95 -7.64 -6.67
CA THR A 311 5.96 -8.58 -5.55
C THR A 311 7.37 -8.99 -5.17
N ALA A 312 8.20 -9.44 -6.12
CA ALA A 312 9.54 -9.93 -5.85
C ALA A 312 10.44 -8.86 -5.20
N PHE A 313 10.37 -7.62 -5.72
CA PHE A 313 11.20 -6.51 -5.25
C PHE A 313 10.61 -5.79 -4.02
N SER A 314 9.29 -5.74 -3.84
CA SER A 314 8.70 -5.12 -2.63
C SER A 314 8.67 -6.06 -1.43
N ALA A 315 8.50 -7.37 -1.66
CA ALA A 315 8.35 -8.36 -0.59
C ALA A 315 9.71 -8.89 -0.08
N TYR A 316 10.74 -8.94 -0.93
CA TYR A 316 12.03 -9.61 -0.67
C TYR A 316 11.92 -11.09 -0.25
N LYS A 317 10.72 -11.64 -0.32
CA LYS A 317 10.39 -13.01 0.04
C LYS A 317 9.35 -13.50 -0.95
N PHE A 318 9.51 -14.76 -1.35
CA PHE A 318 8.45 -15.43 -2.07
C PHE A 318 7.34 -15.81 -1.09
N PRO A 319 6.07 -15.71 -1.51
CA PRO A 319 4.97 -16.18 -0.68
C PRO A 319 5.14 -17.68 -0.42
N THR A 320 5.08 -18.08 0.85
CA THR A 320 5.17 -19.48 1.28
C THR A 320 3.83 -20.20 1.24
N GLY A 321 2.73 -19.45 1.11
CA GLY A 321 1.39 -20.01 1.10
C GLY A 321 0.30 -18.94 1.02
N MET A 322 -0.93 -19.38 1.33
CA MET A 322 -2.10 -18.52 1.46
C MET A 322 -2.68 -18.62 2.87
N LEU A 323 -3.46 -17.62 3.27
CA LEU A 323 -4.18 -17.66 4.54
C LEU A 323 -5.14 -18.89 4.58
N PRO A 324 -5.14 -19.66 5.68
CA PRO A 324 -6.05 -20.79 5.83
C PRO A 324 -7.50 -20.31 5.96
N GLY A 325 -8.46 -21.16 5.57
CA GLY A 325 -9.90 -20.91 5.76
C GLY A 325 -10.64 -20.37 4.53
N PHE A 326 -9.97 -20.18 3.39
CA PHE A 326 -10.64 -19.78 2.15
C PHE A 326 -10.85 -20.97 1.21
N THR A 327 -12.07 -21.12 0.70
CA THR A 327 -12.36 -22.06 -0.39
C THR A 327 -11.99 -21.43 -1.74
N TYR A 328 -11.74 -22.26 -2.76
CA TYR A 328 -11.48 -21.76 -4.13
C TYR A 328 -12.62 -20.86 -4.65
N GLN A 329 -13.87 -21.22 -4.35
CA GLN A 329 -15.04 -20.40 -4.68
C GLN A 329 -15.01 -19.05 -3.96
N GLY A 330 -14.67 -19.05 -2.66
CA GLY A 330 -14.51 -17.82 -1.88
C GLY A 330 -13.43 -16.91 -2.48
N LEU A 331 -12.25 -17.44 -2.78
CA LEU A 331 -11.16 -16.69 -3.41
C LEU A 331 -11.57 -16.10 -4.77
N THR A 332 -12.30 -16.88 -5.58
CA THR A 332 -12.78 -16.44 -6.89
C THR A 332 -13.77 -15.28 -6.77
N LEU A 333 -14.72 -15.38 -5.83
CA LEU A 333 -15.70 -14.32 -5.57
C LEU A 333 -15.03 -13.04 -5.03
N TYR A 334 -14.06 -13.17 -4.12
CA TYR A 334 -13.27 -12.04 -3.65
C TYR A 334 -12.50 -11.40 -4.80
N PHE A 335 -11.76 -12.18 -5.59
CA PHE A 335 -11.02 -11.65 -6.74
C PHE A 335 -11.95 -10.91 -7.72
N LEU A 336 -13.13 -11.46 -8.02
CA LEU A 336 -14.11 -10.80 -8.87
C LEU A 336 -14.56 -9.45 -8.29
N LEU A 337 -14.80 -9.37 -6.98
CA LEU A 337 -15.14 -8.12 -6.31
C LEU A 337 -14.03 -7.08 -6.46
N TYR A 338 -12.77 -7.46 -6.20
CA TYR A 338 -11.61 -6.57 -6.38
C TYR A 338 -11.42 -6.16 -7.84
N PHE A 339 -11.66 -7.07 -8.77
CA PHE A 339 -11.56 -6.80 -10.20
C PHE A 339 -12.62 -5.80 -10.65
N LEU A 340 -13.88 -5.95 -10.22
CA LEU A 340 -14.95 -4.99 -10.54
C LEU A 340 -14.69 -3.62 -9.92
N TYR A 341 -14.20 -3.58 -8.68
CA TYR A 341 -13.79 -2.35 -8.03
C TYR A 341 -12.67 -1.65 -8.80
N ALA A 342 -11.59 -2.38 -9.13
CA ALA A 342 -10.48 -1.87 -9.93
C ALA A 342 -10.95 -1.43 -11.33
N LEU A 343 -11.87 -2.15 -11.96
CA LEU A 343 -12.43 -1.80 -13.27
C LEU A 343 -13.12 -0.44 -13.23
N GLY A 344 -13.94 -0.21 -12.19
CA GLY A 344 -14.56 1.10 -11.93
C GLY A 344 -13.55 2.24 -11.88
N ARG A 345 -12.51 2.06 -11.06
CA ARG A 345 -11.43 3.04 -10.91
C ARG A 345 -10.70 3.29 -12.22
N GLU A 346 -10.24 2.24 -12.88
CA GLU A 346 -9.44 2.37 -14.09
C GLU A 346 -10.24 2.98 -15.24
N ILE A 347 -11.52 2.65 -15.40
CA ILE A 347 -12.41 3.26 -16.41
C ILE A 347 -12.44 4.78 -16.30
N PHE A 348 -12.54 5.32 -15.09
CA PHE A 348 -12.49 6.77 -14.91
C PHE A 348 -11.08 7.32 -15.11
N TRP A 349 -10.10 6.81 -14.36
CA TRP A 349 -8.77 7.41 -14.32
C TRP A 349 -8.02 7.27 -15.64
N ARG A 350 -7.99 6.06 -16.23
CA ARG A 350 -7.22 5.75 -17.45
C ARG A 350 -8.09 5.85 -18.68
N GLY A 351 -9.29 5.25 -18.64
CA GLY A 351 -10.22 5.28 -19.76
C GLY A 351 -10.65 6.70 -20.10
N PHE A 352 -11.17 7.43 -19.12
CA PHE A 352 -11.78 8.75 -19.35
C PHE A 352 -10.82 9.92 -19.13
N LEU A 353 -10.31 10.12 -17.91
CA LEU A 353 -9.54 11.31 -17.54
C LEU A 353 -8.19 11.38 -18.26
N GLN A 354 -7.41 10.31 -18.26
CA GLN A 354 -6.12 10.29 -18.98
C GLN A 354 -6.32 10.56 -20.47
N THR A 355 -7.26 9.89 -21.12
CA THR A 355 -7.59 10.11 -22.55
C THR A 355 -8.02 11.55 -22.83
N LEU A 356 -8.77 12.19 -21.93
CA LEU A 356 -9.17 13.59 -22.05
C LEU A 356 -7.94 14.52 -22.00
N LEU A 357 -7.07 14.34 -21.01
CA LEU A 357 -5.86 15.14 -20.83
C LEU A 357 -4.86 14.94 -21.98
N GLU A 358 -4.77 13.73 -22.54
CA GLU A 358 -3.98 13.46 -23.74
C GLU A 358 -4.48 14.25 -24.96
N ARG A 359 -5.79 14.51 -25.07
CA ARG A 359 -6.38 15.30 -26.16
C ARG A 359 -6.25 16.81 -25.93
N LEU A 360 -6.25 17.26 -24.68
CA LEU A 360 -6.06 18.68 -24.34
C LEU A 360 -4.63 19.14 -24.56
N TRP A 361 -3.68 18.40 -24.01
CA TRP A 361 -2.29 18.87 -23.87
C TRP A 361 -1.26 17.87 -24.40
N GLY A 362 -1.72 16.82 -25.09
CA GLY A 362 -0.88 15.81 -25.69
C GLY A 362 -0.56 14.64 -24.77
N LYS A 363 0.05 13.61 -25.36
CA LYS A 363 0.31 12.31 -24.72
C LYS A 363 0.98 12.37 -23.34
N TRP A 364 1.97 13.25 -23.20
CA TRP A 364 2.76 13.35 -21.97
C TRP A 364 1.98 14.01 -20.85
N ALA A 365 1.12 14.97 -21.18
CA ALA A 365 0.28 15.63 -20.21
C ALA A 365 -0.72 14.64 -19.59
N GLY A 366 -1.37 13.79 -20.39
CA GLY A 366 -2.23 12.74 -19.83
C GLY A 366 -1.47 11.76 -18.95
N LEU A 367 -0.30 11.31 -19.38
CA LEU A 367 0.51 10.36 -18.62
C LEU A 367 1.01 10.92 -17.28
N ILE A 368 1.33 12.22 -17.20
CA ILE A 368 1.90 12.85 -16.00
C ILE A 368 0.81 13.47 -15.11
N LEU A 369 -0.15 14.19 -15.70
CA LEU A 369 -1.19 14.90 -14.93
C LEU A 369 -2.19 13.93 -14.30
N THR A 370 -2.52 12.79 -14.92
CA THR A 370 -3.45 11.83 -14.32
C THR A 370 -2.93 11.27 -12.98
N PRO A 371 -1.68 10.76 -12.87
CA PRO A 371 -1.11 10.37 -11.58
C PRO A 371 -1.03 11.50 -10.56
N LEU A 372 -0.72 12.73 -10.98
CA LEU A 372 -0.67 13.88 -10.08
C LEU A 372 -2.05 14.23 -9.52
N LEU A 373 -3.09 14.28 -10.37
CA LEU A 373 -4.46 14.53 -9.94
C LEU A 373 -4.98 13.41 -9.03
N PHE A 374 -4.66 12.16 -9.36
CA PHE A 374 -4.97 11.01 -8.51
C PHE A 374 -4.38 11.18 -7.12
N SER A 375 -3.08 11.48 -7.04
CA SER A 375 -2.36 11.64 -5.78
C SER A 375 -2.83 12.87 -5.00
N LEU A 376 -3.19 13.96 -5.70
CA LEU A 376 -3.77 15.15 -5.09
C LEU A 376 -5.10 14.84 -4.38
N ILE A 377 -5.96 14.00 -4.96
CA ILE A 377 -7.20 13.59 -4.29
C ILE A 377 -6.89 12.85 -2.98
N PHE A 378 -5.93 11.93 -2.98
CA PHE A 378 -5.52 11.22 -1.77
C PHE A 378 -4.91 12.15 -0.73
N PHE A 379 -4.08 13.08 -1.16
CA PHE A 379 -3.51 14.10 -0.29
C PHE A 379 -4.60 14.98 0.34
N LEU A 380 -5.58 15.45 -0.43
CA LEU A 380 -6.70 16.23 0.08
C LEU A 380 -7.60 15.39 1.01
N ALA A 381 -7.91 14.15 0.65
CA ALA A 381 -8.65 13.23 1.50
C ALA A 381 -7.91 12.96 2.82
N PHE A 382 -6.58 12.89 2.79
CA PHE A 382 -5.75 12.79 3.98
C PHE A 382 -5.91 14.01 4.89
N LEU A 383 -5.78 15.22 4.34
CA LEU A 383 -5.91 16.46 5.12
C LEU A 383 -7.29 16.63 5.76
N LEU A 384 -8.34 16.09 5.16
CA LEU A 384 -9.70 16.15 5.70
C LEU A 384 -9.99 15.12 6.80
N GLN A 385 -9.19 14.04 6.89
CA GLN A 385 -9.31 13.10 8.00
C GLN A 385 -8.69 13.76 9.24
N ASN A 386 -9.53 14.32 10.10
CA ASN A 386 -9.13 14.97 11.34
C ASN A 386 -8.56 13.94 12.34
N ARG A 387 -7.28 13.57 12.15
CA ARG A 387 -6.61 12.54 12.95
C ARG A 387 -5.89 13.09 14.19
N GLY A 388 -5.84 14.41 14.38
CA GLY A 388 -5.10 15.03 15.50
C GLY A 388 -3.60 14.74 15.52
N MET A 389 -3.07 14.01 14.53
CA MET A 389 -1.68 13.55 14.47
C MET A 389 -0.90 14.30 13.40
N ALA A 390 0.38 14.56 13.68
CA ALA A 390 1.34 15.03 12.69
C ALA A 390 1.49 13.99 11.57
N LEU A 391 1.68 14.46 10.34
CA LEU A 391 1.87 13.62 9.15
C LEU A 391 3.15 12.79 9.35
N SER A 392 3.01 11.47 9.49
CA SER A 392 4.19 10.62 9.62
C SER A 392 5.02 10.69 8.33
N LEU A 393 6.35 10.55 8.43
CA LEU A 393 7.23 10.46 7.25
C LEU A 393 6.80 9.33 6.32
N TYR A 394 6.28 8.23 6.88
CA TYR A 394 5.76 7.09 6.13
C TYR A 394 4.50 7.42 5.34
N ASP A 395 3.56 8.15 5.93
CA ASP A 395 2.38 8.64 5.21
C ASP A 395 2.77 9.64 4.12
N SER A 396 3.80 10.45 4.35
CA SER A 396 4.37 11.35 3.33
C SER A 396 4.92 10.57 2.13
N LEU A 397 5.74 9.54 2.38
CA LEU A 397 6.28 8.66 1.35
C LEU A 397 5.18 7.94 0.56
N GLU A 398 4.18 7.41 1.27
CA GLU A 398 3.02 6.77 0.67
C GLU A 398 2.32 7.72 -0.31
N LEU A 399 1.94 8.92 0.16
CA LEU A 399 1.14 9.88 -0.59
C LEU A 399 1.91 10.57 -1.72
N LEU A 400 3.17 10.96 -1.47
CA LEU A 400 3.96 11.77 -2.41
C LEU A 400 4.75 10.93 -3.41
N PHE A 401 5.03 9.66 -3.10
CA PHE A 401 5.85 8.81 -3.94
C PHE A 401 5.12 7.54 -4.38
N PHE A 402 4.67 6.68 -3.47
CA PHE A 402 4.14 5.36 -3.85
C PHE A 402 2.81 5.43 -4.60
N VAL A 403 1.89 6.28 -4.16
CA VAL A 403 0.60 6.53 -4.82
C VAL A 403 0.79 7.06 -6.25
N PRO A 404 1.57 8.14 -6.49
CA PRO A 404 1.81 8.62 -7.85
C PRO A 404 2.60 7.63 -8.69
N ALA A 405 3.60 6.94 -8.13
CA ALA A 405 4.40 5.94 -8.84
C ALA A 405 3.54 4.77 -9.34
N THR A 406 2.71 4.19 -8.48
CA THR A 406 1.79 3.11 -8.86
C THR A 406 0.78 3.60 -9.89
N SER A 407 0.27 4.82 -9.70
CA SER A 407 -0.68 5.43 -10.63
C SER A 407 -0.07 5.68 -12.02
N LEU A 408 1.20 6.08 -12.06
CA LEU A 408 2.01 6.26 -13.27
C LEU A 408 2.25 4.92 -13.97
N ILE A 409 2.61 3.86 -13.25
CA ILE A 409 2.78 2.51 -13.82
C ILE A 409 1.48 2.06 -14.51
N LEU A 410 0.34 2.17 -13.84
CA LEU A 410 -0.97 1.83 -14.41
C LEU A 410 -1.33 2.70 -15.62
N GLY A 411 -1.03 4.00 -15.56
CA GLY A 411 -1.23 4.94 -16.68
C GLY A 411 -0.31 4.66 -17.87
N TYR A 412 0.92 4.20 -17.61
CA TYR A 412 1.89 3.84 -18.64
C TYR A 412 1.53 2.53 -19.33
N ILE A 413 1.07 1.53 -18.57
CA ILE A 413 0.50 0.29 -19.13
C ILE A 413 -0.66 0.65 -20.07
N TYR A 414 -1.61 1.48 -19.61
CA TYR A 414 -2.72 1.91 -20.45
C TYR A 414 -2.25 2.69 -21.68
N TYR A 415 -1.28 3.59 -21.53
CA TYR A 415 -0.71 4.35 -22.64
C TYR A 415 -0.13 3.43 -23.74
N ARG A 416 0.57 2.36 -23.35
CA ARG A 416 1.20 1.40 -24.25
C ARG A 416 0.20 0.39 -24.86
N SER A 417 -0.67 -0.20 -24.03
CA SER A 417 -1.59 -1.25 -24.47
C SER A 417 -2.86 -0.70 -25.13
N ARG A 418 -3.28 0.53 -24.74
CA ARG A 418 -4.60 1.10 -25.01
C ARG A 418 -5.74 0.14 -24.70
N ASN A 419 -5.50 -0.72 -23.70
CA ASN A 419 -6.41 -1.69 -23.19
C ASN A 419 -6.50 -1.52 -21.68
N ILE A 420 -7.70 -1.20 -21.21
CA ILE A 420 -7.91 -0.96 -19.79
C ILE A 420 -7.78 -2.24 -18.96
N PHE A 421 -7.96 -3.40 -19.60
CA PHE A 421 -7.92 -4.70 -18.94
C PHE A 421 -6.58 -4.95 -18.24
N SER A 422 -5.43 -4.61 -18.86
CA SER A 422 -4.11 -4.79 -18.25
C SER A 422 -3.98 -4.00 -16.94
N SER A 423 -4.37 -2.72 -16.96
CA SER A 423 -4.31 -1.84 -15.79
C SER A 423 -5.30 -2.31 -14.73
N THR A 424 -6.51 -2.70 -15.11
CA THR A 424 -7.52 -3.25 -14.19
C THR A 424 -7.04 -4.53 -13.54
N LEU A 425 -6.47 -5.47 -14.31
CA LEU A 425 -5.97 -6.73 -13.80
C LEU A 425 -4.79 -6.50 -12.84
N LEU A 426 -3.82 -5.67 -13.21
CA LEU A 426 -2.71 -5.33 -12.32
C LEU A 426 -3.22 -4.69 -11.02
N HIS A 427 -4.09 -3.70 -11.11
CA HIS A 427 -4.67 -3.03 -9.94
C HIS A 427 -5.45 -4.03 -9.06
N ALA A 428 -6.25 -4.91 -9.64
CA ALA A 428 -6.97 -5.95 -8.91
C ALA A 428 -6.00 -6.91 -8.20
N LEU A 429 -4.91 -7.33 -8.85
CA LEU A 429 -3.88 -8.18 -8.25
C LEU A 429 -3.17 -7.49 -7.08
N LEU A 430 -2.82 -6.20 -7.23
CA LEU A 430 -2.22 -5.39 -6.16
C LEU A 430 -3.14 -5.20 -4.96
N LEU A 431 -4.46 -5.22 -5.15
CA LEU A 431 -5.42 -5.17 -4.04
C LEU A 431 -5.69 -6.53 -3.42
N PHE A 432 -5.80 -7.56 -4.26
CA PHE A 432 -6.23 -8.89 -3.86
C PHE A 432 -5.08 -9.66 -3.20
N LEU A 433 -3.98 -9.91 -3.92
CA LEU A 433 -2.97 -10.88 -3.51
C LEU A 433 -2.27 -10.54 -2.18
N PRO A 434 -1.86 -9.28 -1.90
CA PRO A 434 -1.21 -8.95 -0.62
C PRO A 434 -2.05 -9.28 0.61
N ARG A 435 -3.38 -9.38 0.46
CA ARG A 435 -4.29 -9.75 1.55
C ARG A 435 -4.33 -11.24 1.84
N PHE A 436 -4.06 -12.09 0.84
CA PHE A 436 -4.19 -13.54 0.96
C PHE A 436 -2.85 -14.26 1.01
N LEU A 437 -1.79 -13.67 0.46
CA LEU A 437 -0.46 -14.25 0.45
C LEU A 437 0.17 -14.20 1.85
N THR A 438 0.87 -15.28 2.18
CA THR A 438 1.65 -15.42 3.41
C THR A 438 3.11 -15.58 3.03
N PHE A 439 3.99 -14.91 3.75
CA PHE A 439 5.42 -14.80 3.41
C PHE A 439 6.32 -15.21 4.56
#